data_AF-A0AAD8AUH9-F1
#
_entry.id   AF-A0AAD8AUH9-F1
#
_cell.length_a   1.000
_cell.length_b   1.000
_cell.length_c   1.000
_cell.angle_alpha   90.00
_cell.angle_beta   90.00
_cell.angle_gamma   90.00
#
_symmetry.space_group_name_H-M   'P 1'
#
loop_
_entity.id
_entity.type
_entity.pdbx_description
1 polymer ?
#
loop_
_entity_poly.entity_id
_entity_poly.type
_entity_poly.pdbx_seq_one_letter_code
_entity_poly.pdbx_strand_id
1 'polypeptide(L)'
;MQIMSSYLNTIFAHVGVNKINFIHKSLLLIHFERKMLLLTLLIALPALAFCQVDIQHLADLQFNRFDVDQDGNIEPLEVATYFRRFDTNQDQQISRIEYNKEVDTHHANDPPTHNVLLRLFDALDYNNDSHLSQSDYDALFVAADANKNHLVNQAEFRTVFYDLTGILPVGK
;
A
#
# COMPACT_ATOMS: atom_id res chain seq x y z
N MET A 1 2.00 -44.63 -20.97
CA MET A 1 0.77 -43.92 -21.43
C MET A 1 -0.22 -44.85 -22.16
N GLN A 2 -0.30 -46.15 -21.84
CA GLN A 2 -1.22 -47.11 -22.49
C GLN A 2 -2.35 -47.59 -21.56
N ILE A 3 -2.12 -47.56 -20.24
CA ILE A 3 -3.04 -48.14 -19.25
C ILE A 3 -4.32 -47.28 -19.09
N MET A 4 -4.20 -45.94 -19.13
CA MET A 4 -5.37 -45.04 -19.03
C MET A 4 -6.33 -45.13 -20.23
N SER A 5 -5.83 -45.53 -21.42
CA SER A 5 -6.64 -45.67 -22.63
C SER A 5 -7.55 -46.91 -22.58
N SER A 6 -7.07 -47.99 -21.95
CA SER A 6 -7.82 -49.24 -21.80
C SER A 6 -9.00 -49.11 -20.82
N TYR A 7 -8.81 -48.41 -19.69
CA TYR A 7 -9.86 -48.24 -18.68
C TYR A 7 -11.02 -47.36 -19.18
N LEU A 8 -10.73 -46.30 -19.93
CA LEU A 8 -11.75 -45.43 -20.50
C LEU A 8 -12.62 -46.17 -21.53
N ASN A 9 -12.03 -47.05 -22.36
CA ASN A 9 -12.79 -47.83 -23.35
C ASN A 9 -13.81 -48.79 -22.72
N THR A 10 -13.46 -49.44 -21.61
CA THR A 10 -14.37 -50.38 -20.91
C THR A 10 -15.55 -49.64 -20.26
N ILE A 11 -15.32 -48.44 -19.73
CA ILE A 11 -16.37 -47.62 -19.10
C ILE A 11 -17.34 -47.05 -20.14
N PHE A 12 -16.84 -46.54 -21.28
CA PHE A 12 -17.72 -46.01 -22.33
C PHE A 12 -18.60 -47.09 -22.99
N ALA A 13 -18.11 -48.33 -23.08
CA ALA A 13 -18.88 -49.46 -23.60
C ALA A 13 -20.00 -49.92 -22.65
N HIS A 14 -19.83 -49.77 -21.33
CA HIS A 14 -20.80 -50.21 -20.33
C HIS A 14 -21.93 -49.19 -20.07
N VAL A 15 -21.68 -47.89 -20.31
CA VAL A 15 -22.64 -46.81 -20.04
C VAL A 15 -23.32 -46.29 -21.32
N GLY A 16 -22.95 -46.82 -22.50
CA GLY A 16 -23.56 -46.44 -23.79
C GLY A 16 -23.26 -45.01 -24.25
N VAL A 17 -22.25 -44.36 -23.66
CA VAL A 17 -21.89 -42.97 -23.97
C VAL A 17 -20.85 -42.95 -25.08
N ASN A 18 -21.17 -42.27 -26.20
CA ASN A 18 -20.23 -42.10 -27.30
C ASN A 18 -18.99 -41.33 -26.83
N LYS A 19 -17.83 -41.99 -26.86
CA LYS A 19 -16.52 -41.48 -26.39
C LYS A 19 -16.16 -40.12 -27.01
N ILE A 20 -16.55 -39.88 -28.26
CA ILE A 20 -16.32 -38.60 -28.97
C ILE A 20 -17.17 -37.48 -28.36
N ASN A 21 -18.45 -37.76 -28.06
CA ASN A 21 -19.35 -36.79 -27.44
C ASN A 21 -18.95 -36.44 -26.00
N PHE A 22 -18.41 -37.40 -25.25
CA PHE A 22 -17.90 -37.15 -23.90
C PHE A 22 -16.66 -36.26 -23.93
N ILE A 23 -15.67 -36.60 -24.76
CA ILE A 23 -14.44 -35.80 -24.91
C ILE A 23 -14.77 -34.39 -25.41
N HIS A 24 -15.68 -34.26 -26.38
CA HIS A 24 -16.13 -32.96 -26.89
C HIS A 24 -16.84 -32.11 -25.83
N LYS A 25 -17.72 -32.71 -25.01
CA LYS A 25 -18.36 -32.02 -23.88
C LYS A 25 -17.36 -31.60 -22.80
N SER A 26 -16.41 -32.46 -22.45
CA SER A 26 -15.36 -32.12 -21.47
C SER A 26 -14.44 -31.00 -21.98
N LEU A 27 -14.09 -31.01 -23.27
CA LEU A 27 -13.26 -29.96 -23.87
C LEU A 27 -13.99 -28.60 -23.95
N LEU A 28 -15.30 -28.63 -24.24
CA LEU A 28 -16.16 -27.45 -24.19
C LEU A 28 -16.29 -26.89 -22.76
N LEU A 29 -16.42 -27.76 -21.75
CA LEU A 29 -16.45 -27.35 -20.35
C LEU A 29 -15.13 -26.68 -19.94
N ILE A 30 -13.98 -27.25 -20.32
CA ILE A 30 -12.66 -26.67 -20.04
C ILE A 30 -12.48 -25.32 -20.76
N HIS A 31 -12.96 -25.19 -22.00
CA HIS A 31 -12.96 -23.91 -22.72
C HIS A 31 -13.87 -22.88 -22.07
N PHE A 32 -15.02 -23.30 -21.54
CA PHE A 32 -15.98 -22.44 -20.83
C PHE A 32 -15.40 -21.96 -19.49
N GLU A 33 -14.84 -22.86 -18.68
CA GLU A 33 -14.15 -22.57 -17.43
C GLU A 33 -12.97 -21.60 -17.63
N ARG A 34 -12.14 -21.83 -18.65
CA ARG A 34 -11.03 -20.91 -18.98
C ARG A 34 -11.51 -19.53 -19.39
N LYS A 35 -12.59 -19.43 -20.18
CA LYS A 35 -13.18 -18.14 -20.57
C LYS A 35 -13.79 -17.41 -19.37
N MET A 36 -14.42 -18.15 -18.45
CA MET A 36 -14.98 -17.58 -17.22
C MET A 36 -13.89 -17.06 -16.28
N LEU A 37 -12.80 -17.81 -16.12
CA LEU A 37 -11.59 -17.39 -15.37
C LEU A 37 -10.90 -16.16 -15.98
N LEU A 38 -10.84 -16.08 -17.30
CA LEU A 38 -10.26 -14.91 -17.98
C LEU A 38 -11.16 -13.68 -17.83
N LEU A 39 -12.48 -13.84 -17.88
CA LEU A 39 -13.43 -12.75 -17.68
C LEU A 39 -13.44 -12.24 -16.23
N THR A 40 -13.33 -13.12 -15.23
CA THR A 40 -13.21 -12.70 -13.83
C THR A 40 -11.90 -11.96 -13.56
N LEU A 41 -10.77 -12.43 -14.13
CA LEU A 41 -9.49 -11.73 -14.04
C LEU A 41 -9.56 -10.35 -14.72
N LEU A 42 -10.18 -10.26 -15.90
CA LEU A 42 -10.31 -9.03 -16.69
C LEU A 42 -11.17 -7.96 -15.98
N ILE A 43 -12.12 -8.36 -15.15
CA ILE A 43 -12.96 -7.45 -14.35
C ILE A 43 -12.31 -7.13 -12.99
N ALA A 44 -11.56 -8.07 -12.40
CA ALA A 44 -10.87 -7.88 -11.13
C ALA A 44 -9.64 -6.97 -11.23
N LEU A 45 -8.91 -6.99 -12.36
CA LEU A 45 -7.73 -6.16 -12.58
C LEU A 45 -8.03 -4.64 -12.56
N PRO A 46 -9.07 -4.12 -13.23
CA PRO A 46 -9.48 -2.72 -13.07
C PRO A 46 -9.94 -2.43 -11.65
N ALA A 47 -10.69 -3.32 -10.99
CA ALA A 47 -11.14 -3.13 -9.62
C ALA A 47 -9.96 -3.01 -8.62
N LEU A 48 -8.86 -3.72 -8.85
CA LEU A 48 -7.60 -3.56 -8.11
C LEU A 48 -6.93 -2.20 -8.38
N ALA A 49 -7.05 -1.66 -9.60
CA ALA A 49 -6.51 -0.34 -9.95
C ALA A 49 -7.30 0.81 -9.28
N PHE A 50 -8.61 0.66 -9.10
CA PHE A 50 -9.45 1.67 -8.42
C PHE A 50 -9.32 1.69 -6.89
N CYS A 51 -8.60 0.75 -6.29
CA CYS A 51 -8.35 0.69 -4.84
C CYS A 51 -6.96 1.26 -4.45
N GLN A 52 -6.27 1.90 -5.38
CA GLN A 52 -4.93 2.45 -5.13
C GLN A 52 -5.04 3.78 -4.37
N VAL A 53 -4.24 3.93 -3.31
CA VAL A 53 -4.04 5.22 -2.63
C VAL A 53 -3.41 6.18 -3.64
N ASP A 54 -3.98 7.37 -3.77
CA ASP A 54 -3.28 8.48 -4.42
C ASP A 54 -2.14 8.93 -3.49
N ILE A 55 -0.99 8.28 -3.64
CA ILE A 55 0.18 8.50 -2.79
C ILE A 55 0.73 9.92 -2.95
N GLN A 56 0.53 10.55 -4.11
CA GLN A 56 0.95 11.92 -4.34
C GLN A 56 0.05 12.88 -3.56
N HIS A 57 -1.26 12.70 -3.63
CA HIS A 57 -2.19 13.47 -2.82
C HIS A 57 -1.93 13.25 -1.32
N LEU A 58 -1.66 12.02 -0.89
CA LEU A 58 -1.33 11.74 0.50
C LEU A 58 -0.02 12.40 0.94
N ALA A 59 1.02 12.37 0.11
CA ALA A 59 2.28 13.07 0.38
C ALA A 59 2.06 14.57 0.52
N ASP A 60 1.22 15.18 -0.33
CA ASP A 60 0.89 16.60 -0.26
C ASP A 60 0.09 16.94 1.01
N LEU A 61 -0.85 16.08 1.40
CA LEU A 61 -1.58 16.23 2.66
C LEU A 61 -0.65 16.13 3.86
N GLN A 62 0.34 15.23 3.84
CA GLN A 62 1.31 15.12 4.93
C GLN A 62 2.26 16.32 4.94
N PHE A 63 2.76 16.75 3.78
CA PHE A 63 3.57 17.96 3.65
C PHE A 63 2.86 19.17 4.29
N ASN A 64 1.60 19.42 3.91
CA ASN A 64 0.80 20.53 4.45
C ASN A 64 0.52 20.42 5.95
N ARG A 65 0.69 19.24 6.56
CA ARG A 65 0.56 19.08 8.01
C ARG A 65 1.87 19.40 8.73
N PHE A 66 3.01 19.17 8.09
CA PHE A 66 4.35 19.51 8.58
C PHE A 66 4.68 21.00 8.36
N ASP A 67 4.29 21.57 7.22
CA ASP A 67 4.40 23.00 6.88
C ASP A 67 3.29 23.77 7.62
N VAL A 68 3.61 24.23 8.84
CA VAL A 68 2.66 24.80 9.80
C VAL A 68 2.30 26.23 9.40
N ASP A 69 3.26 27.01 8.91
CA ASP A 69 3.05 28.40 8.52
C ASP A 69 2.69 28.57 7.03
N GLN A 70 2.72 27.48 6.26
CA GLN A 70 2.30 27.38 4.86
C GLN A 70 3.18 28.20 3.92
N ASP A 71 4.46 28.34 4.23
CA ASP A 71 5.42 29.06 3.40
C ASP A 71 5.96 28.22 2.22
N GLY A 72 5.61 26.93 2.18
CA GLY A 72 6.02 25.99 1.14
C GLY A 72 7.34 25.26 1.45
N ASN A 73 7.86 25.41 2.67
CA ASN A 73 9.01 24.69 3.18
C ASN A 73 8.69 24.14 4.56
N ILE A 74 9.33 23.02 4.91
CA ILE A 74 9.31 22.51 6.28
C ILE A 74 10.61 22.96 6.93
N GLU A 75 10.50 23.66 8.06
CA GLU A 75 11.62 24.05 8.92
C GLU A 75 11.75 23.11 10.14
N PRO A 76 12.95 22.97 10.75
CA PRO A 76 13.14 22.16 11.95
C PRO A 76 12.21 22.54 13.12
N LEU A 77 11.87 23.83 13.25
CA LEU A 77 10.96 24.31 14.30
C LEU A 77 9.51 23.84 14.08
N GLU A 78 9.10 23.68 12.83
CA GLU A 78 7.77 23.22 12.49
C GLU A 78 7.61 21.74 12.77
N VAL A 79 8.66 20.95 12.53
CA VAL A 79 8.72 19.54 12.91
C VAL A 79 8.54 19.36 14.42
N ALA A 80 9.21 20.18 15.23
CA ALA A 80 9.02 20.18 16.69
C ALA A 80 7.60 20.63 17.10
N THR A 81 6.93 21.45 16.29
CA THR A 81 5.55 21.87 16.54
C THR A 81 4.54 20.79 16.16
N TYR A 82 4.78 20.09 15.06
CA TYR A 82 4.06 18.88 14.69
C TYR A 82 4.15 17.84 15.80
N PHE A 83 5.36 17.61 16.34
CA PHE A 83 5.62 16.68 17.43
C PHE A 83 4.68 16.85 18.63
N ARG A 84 4.60 18.08 19.12
CA ARG A 84 3.77 18.46 20.28
C ARG A 84 2.28 18.21 20.10
N ARG A 85 1.80 18.00 18.87
CA ARG A 85 0.38 17.69 18.61
C ARG A 85 0.05 16.22 18.91
N PHE A 86 1.01 15.32 18.73
CA PHE A 86 0.80 13.87 18.89
C PHE A 86 1.22 13.38 20.28
N ASP A 87 2.26 13.99 20.85
CA ASP A 87 2.76 13.72 22.20
C ASP A 87 1.75 14.19 23.27
N THR A 88 0.81 13.30 23.61
CA THR A 88 -0.32 13.62 24.49
C THR A 88 0.09 13.55 25.95
N ASN A 89 1.00 12.63 26.27
CA ASN A 89 1.52 12.45 27.64
C ASN A 89 2.70 13.38 27.97
N GLN A 90 3.21 14.14 26.99
CA GLN A 90 4.28 15.13 27.09
C GLN A 90 5.63 14.53 27.51
N ASP A 91 5.91 13.30 27.10
CA ASP A 91 7.15 12.59 27.40
C ASP A 91 8.26 12.79 26.35
N GLN A 92 8.03 13.69 25.38
CA GLN A 92 8.92 14.01 24.27
C GLN A 92 9.15 12.83 23.31
N GLN A 93 8.27 11.84 23.34
CA GLN A 93 8.22 10.70 22.43
C GLN A 93 6.78 10.52 21.94
N ILE A 94 6.60 10.17 20.67
CA ILE A 94 5.29 9.77 20.16
C ILE A 94 5.26 8.26 20.16
N SER A 95 4.54 7.68 21.11
CA SER A 95 4.35 6.24 21.16
C SER A 95 3.48 5.76 19.99
N ARG A 96 3.60 4.49 19.64
CA ARG A 96 2.73 3.85 18.62
C ARG A 96 1.24 3.96 18.96
N ILE A 97 0.89 4.00 20.25
CA ILE A 97 -0.50 4.15 20.69
C ILE A 97 -1.02 5.56 20.39
N GLU A 98 -0.23 6.59 20.70
CA GLU A 98 -0.59 7.99 20.42
C GLU A 98 -0.71 8.23 18.92
N TYR A 99 0.25 7.73 18.14
CA TYR A 99 0.20 7.82 16.69
C TYR A 99 -1.03 7.13 16.10
N ASN A 100 -1.28 5.86 16.47
CA ASN A 100 -2.44 5.10 15.99
C ASN A 100 -3.75 5.81 16.31
N LYS A 101 -3.88 6.38 17.52
CA LYS A 101 -5.09 7.10 17.92
C LYS A 101 -5.38 8.29 17.00
N GLU A 102 -4.36 9.04 16.63
CA GLU A 102 -4.52 10.17 15.70
C GLU A 102 -4.89 9.70 14.29
N VAL A 103 -4.25 8.64 13.80
CA VAL A 103 -4.57 8.03 12.51
C VAL A 103 -6.00 7.48 12.48
N ASP A 104 -6.43 6.76 13.53
CA ASP A 104 -7.77 6.22 13.66
C ASP A 104 -8.82 7.33 13.69
N THR A 105 -8.56 8.42 14.43
CA THR A 105 -9.48 9.55 14.57
C THR A 105 -9.78 10.22 13.23
N HIS A 106 -8.80 10.30 12.33
CA HIS A 106 -8.93 11.06 11.08
C HIS A 106 -9.11 10.18 9.83
N HIS A 107 -8.72 8.90 9.87
CA HIS A 107 -8.63 8.04 8.70
C HIS A 107 -9.24 6.63 8.88
N ALA A 108 -9.95 6.34 9.99
CA ALA A 108 -10.58 5.03 10.18
C ALA A 108 -11.56 4.62 9.05
N ASN A 109 -12.19 5.59 8.38
CA ASN A 109 -13.11 5.33 7.27
C ASN A 109 -12.43 5.29 5.89
N ASP A 110 -11.11 5.40 5.83
CA ASP A 110 -10.29 5.32 4.61
C ASP A 110 -9.19 4.25 4.76
N PRO A 111 -9.54 2.95 4.61
CA PRO A 111 -8.62 1.86 4.87
C PRO A 111 -7.31 1.91 4.05
N PRO A 112 -7.31 2.29 2.76
CA PRO A 112 -6.08 2.46 1.99
C PRO A 112 -5.12 3.47 2.62
N THR A 113 -5.59 4.69 2.91
CA THR A 113 -4.76 5.74 3.54
C THR A 113 -4.33 5.35 4.96
N HIS A 114 -5.26 4.79 5.75
CA HIS A 114 -5.00 4.32 7.11
C HIS A 114 -3.81 3.36 7.17
N ASN A 115 -3.77 2.35 6.30
CA ASN A 115 -2.66 1.39 6.25
C ASN A 115 -1.33 2.03 5.86
N VAL A 116 -1.33 3.01 4.96
CA VAL A 116 -0.09 3.73 4.58
C VAL A 116 0.45 4.55 5.75
N LEU A 117 -0.43 5.24 6.48
CA LEU A 117 -0.02 6.01 7.66
C LEU A 117 0.52 5.11 8.78
N LEU A 118 -0.10 3.96 9.02
CA LEU A 118 0.44 3.01 10.00
C LEU A 118 1.82 2.48 9.62
N ARG A 119 2.09 2.28 8.32
CA ARG A 119 3.42 1.89 7.83
C ARG A 119 4.41 3.05 7.86
N LEU A 120 3.95 4.28 7.72
CA LEU A 120 4.80 5.47 7.82
C LEU A 120 5.44 5.57 9.20
N PHE A 121 4.71 5.22 10.27
CA PHE A 121 5.30 5.14 11.62
C PHE A 121 6.54 4.24 11.64
N ASP A 122 6.41 3.01 11.14
CA ASP A 122 7.51 2.05 11.14
C ASP A 122 8.70 2.50 10.27
N ALA A 123 8.43 3.31 9.24
CA ALA A 123 9.46 3.87 8.38
C ALA A 123 10.17 5.08 9.01
N LEU A 124 9.46 5.84 9.86
CA LEU A 124 10.00 6.99 10.57
C LEU A 124 10.80 6.58 11.81
N ASP A 125 10.45 5.47 12.46
CA ASP A 125 11.14 4.91 13.64
C ASP A 125 12.53 4.35 13.24
N TYR A 126 13.50 5.25 13.10
CA TYR A 126 14.82 4.93 12.54
C TYR A 126 15.64 4.05 13.49
N ASN A 127 15.49 4.29 14.79
CA ASN A 127 16.21 3.55 15.82
C ASN A 127 15.47 2.26 16.24
N ASN A 128 14.25 2.03 15.75
CA ASN A 128 13.38 0.88 16.02
C ASN A 128 13.05 0.70 17.51
N ASP A 129 12.90 1.80 18.25
CA ASP A 129 12.55 1.79 19.67
C ASP A 129 11.03 1.85 19.92
N SER A 130 10.22 1.81 18.85
CA SER A 130 8.76 1.91 18.87
C SER A 130 8.21 3.27 19.31
N HIS A 131 9.04 4.30 19.28
CA HIS A 131 8.68 5.68 19.53
C HIS A 131 9.24 6.57 18.42
N LEU A 132 8.54 7.64 18.09
CA LEU A 132 9.12 8.70 17.28
C LEU A 132 9.64 9.78 18.21
N SER A 133 10.93 10.05 18.14
CA SER A 133 11.63 11.07 18.92
C SER A 133 12.13 12.19 18.02
N GLN A 134 12.66 13.27 18.60
CA GLN A 134 13.33 14.32 17.82
C GLN A 134 14.43 13.75 16.92
N SER A 135 15.14 12.71 17.35
CA SER A 135 16.25 12.14 16.58
C SER A 135 15.79 11.45 15.28
N ASP A 136 14.61 10.85 15.28
CA ASP A 136 14.00 10.22 14.11
C ASP A 136 13.58 11.26 13.08
N TYR A 137 13.03 12.38 13.56
CA TYR A 137 12.67 13.52 12.72
C TYR A 137 13.90 14.27 12.18
N ASP A 138 14.97 14.41 12.97
CA ASP A 138 16.23 14.98 12.49
C ASP A 138 16.81 14.11 11.37
N ALA A 139 16.75 12.78 11.52
CA ALA A 139 17.18 11.85 10.48
C ALA A 139 16.33 11.98 9.21
N LEU A 140 15.00 12.10 9.35
CA LEU A 140 14.10 12.37 8.23
C LEU A 140 14.45 13.69 7.52
N PHE A 141 14.65 14.76 8.29
CA PHE A 141 14.96 16.08 7.74
C PHE A 141 16.25 16.05 6.94
N VAL A 142 17.31 15.44 7.49
CA VAL A 142 18.59 15.26 6.80
C VAL A 142 18.45 14.40 5.53
N ALA A 143 17.58 13.39 5.56
CA ALA A 143 17.31 12.57 4.38
C ALA A 143 16.52 13.33 3.30
N ALA A 144 15.62 14.22 3.70
CA ALA A 144 14.74 14.96 2.79
C ALA A 144 15.40 16.22 2.21
N ASP A 145 16.25 16.93 2.96
CA ASP A 145 16.99 18.13 2.53
C ASP A 145 18.12 17.76 1.53
N ALA A 146 17.71 17.38 0.32
CA ALA A 146 18.59 16.89 -0.73
C ALA A 146 19.56 17.96 -1.21
N ASN A 147 19.12 19.22 -1.23
CA ASN A 147 19.92 20.34 -1.70
C ASN A 147 20.79 20.99 -0.60
N LYS A 148 20.57 20.62 0.67
CA LYS A 148 21.31 21.07 1.87
C LYS A 148 21.16 22.56 2.15
N ASN A 149 19.97 23.10 1.94
CA ASN A 149 19.65 24.50 2.26
C ASN A 149 18.99 24.66 3.65
N HIS A 150 18.91 23.58 4.44
CA HIS A 150 18.24 23.56 5.73
C HIS A 150 16.73 23.81 5.66
N LEU A 151 16.12 23.51 4.51
CA LEU A 151 14.70 23.57 4.26
C LEU A 151 14.29 22.31 3.50
N VAL A 152 13.08 21.82 3.72
CA VAL A 152 12.54 20.71 2.93
C VAL A 152 11.32 21.21 2.16
N ASN A 153 11.47 21.37 0.85
CA ASN A 153 10.33 21.75 0.00
C ASN A 153 9.44 20.55 -0.34
N GLN A 154 8.29 20.81 -0.95
CA GLN A 154 7.32 19.76 -1.32
C GLN A 154 7.91 18.65 -2.22
N ALA A 155 8.80 18.98 -3.16
CA ALA A 155 9.38 17.98 -4.06
C ALA A 155 10.38 17.06 -3.34
N GLU A 156 11.18 17.62 -2.45
CA GLU A 156 12.07 16.90 -1.56
C GLU A 156 11.29 15.98 -0.63
N PHE A 157 10.25 16.50 0.02
CA PHE A 157 9.38 15.71 0.88
C PHE A 157 8.73 14.53 0.14
N ARG A 158 8.15 14.76 -1.04
CA ARG A 158 7.54 13.69 -1.85
C ARG A 158 8.53 12.57 -2.16
N THR A 159 9.77 12.91 -2.50
CA THR A 159 10.80 11.94 -2.84
C THR A 159 11.05 11.00 -1.67
N VAL A 160 11.34 11.55 -0.48
CA VAL A 160 11.54 10.77 0.74
C VAL A 160 10.27 10.01 1.14
N PHE A 161 9.09 10.60 0.99
CA PHE A 161 7.83 9.94 1.34
C PHE A 161 7.58 8.68 0.51
N TYR A 162 7.90 8.70 -0.78
CA TYR A 162 7.79 7.52 -1.64
C TYR A 162 8.80 6.44 -1.24
N ASP A 163 10.02 6.84 -0.90
CA ASP A 163 11.06 5.92 -0.46
C ASP A 163 10.69 5.24 0.87
N LEU A 164 10.14 5.98 1.83
CA LEU A 164 9.70 5.47 3.13
C LEU A 164 8.48 4.56 3.03
N THR A 165 7.49 4.93 2.22
CA THR A 165 6.25 4.14 2.07
C THR A 165 6.44 2.94 1.14
N GLY A 166 7.48 2.95 0.30
CA GLY A 166 7.70 1.96 -0.74
C GLY A 166 6.61 1.95 -1.82
N ILE A 167 5.82 3.03 -1.91
CA ILE A 167 4.74 3.21 -2.88
C ILE A 167 5.16 4.30 -3.87
N LEU A 168 5.25 3.92 -5.14
CA LEU A 168 5.56 4.86 -6.21
C LEU A 168 4.28 5.52 -6.73
N PRO A 169 4.33 6.79 -7.15
CA PRO A 169 3.19 7.45 -7.79
C PRO A 169 2.82 6.74 -9.09
N VAL A 170 1.51 6.62 -9.34
CA VAL A 170 0.96 5.99 -10.54
C VAL A 170 1.14 6.95 -11.72
N GLY A 171 1.85 6.53 -12.76
CA GLY A 171 1.95 7.27 -14.04
C GLY A 171 3.26 8.01 -14.31
N LYS A 172 4.42 7.33 -14.19
CA LYS A 172 5.62 7.75 -14.92
C LYS A 172 5.55 7.31 -16.38
#